data_AF-A0A356V481-F1
#
_entry.id   AF-A0A356V481-F1
#
_cell.length_a   1.000
_cell.length_b   1.000
_cell.length_c   1.000
_cell.angle_alpha   90.00
_cell.angle_beta   90.00
_cell.angle_gamma   90.00
#
_symmetry.space_group_name_H-M   'P 1'
#
loop_
_entity.id
_entity.type
_entity.pdbx_description
1 polymer ?
#
loop_
_entity_poly.entity_id
_entity_poly.type
_entity_poly.pdbx_seq_one_letter_code
_entity_poly.pdbx_strand_id
1 'polypeptide(L)' 'MSDIKEQYEINDGDIAIVGMAAHLPGSGTIDEYWNNLQAGVESIRVLSDEELKD' A
#
# COMPACT_ATOMS: atom_id res chain seq x y z
N MET A 1 -11.28 33.94 0.51
CA MET A 1 -11.42 32.47 0.48
C MET A 1 -11.17 32.00 1.90
N SER A 2 -12.21 31.57 2.60
CA SER A 2 -12.13 31.10 3.99
C SER A 2 -11.36 29.78 4.05
N ASP A 3 -10.31 29.73 4.86
CA ASP A 3 -9.59 28.53 5.24
C ASP A 3 -10.55 27.55 5.92
N ILE A 4 -11.03 26.56 5.19
CA ILE A 4 -11.75 25.42 5.76
C ILE A 4 -10.66 24.50 6.34
N LYS A 5 -10.29 24.74 7.60
CA LYS A 5 -9.63 23.70 8.40
C LYS A 5 -10.74 22.82 8.96
N GLU A 6 -11.01 21.69 8.32
CA GLU A 6 -11.75 20.61 8.98
C GLU A 6 -10.98 20.24 10.25
N GLN A 7 -11.57 20.57 11.40
CA GLN A 7 -11.10 20.12 12.69
C GLN A 7 -11.55 18.67 12.83
N TYR A 8 -10.65 17.73 12.58
CA TYR A 8 -10.86 16.33 12.92
C TYR A 8 -10.84 16.21 14.45
N GLU A 9 -12.01 16.02 15.06
CA GLU A 9 -12.13 15.72 16.48
C GLU A 9 -11.61 14.30 16.72
N ILE A 10 -10.52 14.18 17.47
CA ILE A 10 -9.94 12.89 17.83
C ILE A 10 -10.83 12.28 18.91
N ASN A 11 -11.45 11.16 18.61
CA ASN A 11 -12.31 10.42 19.54
C ASN A 11 -11.47 9.37 20.30
N ASP A 12 -11.92 9.00 21.50
CA ASP A 12 -11.26 7.98 22.33
C ASP A 12 -11.10 6.61 21.63
N GLY A 13 -11.87 6.35 20.58
CA GLY A 13 -11.80 5.11 19.79
C GLY A 13 -10.87 5.17 18.57
N ASP A 14 -10.26 6.32 18.29
CA ASP A 14 -9.43 6.50 17.11
C ASP A 14 -8.10 5.75 17.26
N ILE A 15 -7.72 5.00 16.24
CA ILE A 15 -6.49 4.21 16.23
C ILE A 15 -5.54 4.77 15.18
N ALA A 16 -4.37 5.23 15.64
CA ALA A 16 -3.31 5.69 14.75
C ALA A 16 -2.50 4.53 14.19
N ILE A 17 -2.29 4.53 12.88
CA ILE A 17 -1.30 3.68 12.22
C ILE A 17 0.05 4.40 12.30
N VAL A 18 0.97 3.88 13.12
CA VAL A 18 2.28 4.51 13.36
C VAL A 18 3.42 3.90 12.52
N GLY A 19 3.13 2.83 11.78
CA GLY A 19 4.08 2.17 10.89
C GLY A 19 3.44 1.04 10.10
N MET A 20 4.07 0.66 8.98
CA MET A 20 3.61 -0.42 8.10
C MET A 20 4.83 -1.11 7.47
N ALA A 21 4.73 -2.43 7.32
CA ALA A 21 5.67 -3.24 6.54
C ALA A 21 4.87 -4.35 5.85
N ALA A 22 5.17 -4.61 4.57
CA ALA A 22 4.52 -5.64 3.79
C ALA A 22 5.48 -6.20 2.73
N HIS A 23 5.33 -7.49 2.44
CA HIS A 23 5.94 -8.11 1.27
C HIS A 23 4.83 -8.29 0.23
N LEU A 24 4.99 -7.63 -0.92
CA LEU A 24 3.95 -7.55 -1.94
C LEU A 24 4.54 -7.94 -3.31
N PRO A 25 3.76 -8.60 -4.17
CA PRO A 25 4.22 -8.96 -5.52
C PRO A 25 4.72 -7.74 -6.28
N GLY A 26 5.89 -7.87 -6.91
CA GLY A 26 6.48 -6.80 -7.72
C GLY A 26 7.09 -5.63 -6.92
N SER A 27 7.19 -5.71 -5.59
CA SER A 27 7.77 -4.66 -4.76
C SER A 27 8.45 -5.20 -3.50
N GLY A 28 9.72 -4.86 -3.30
CA GLY A 28 10.48 -5.20 -2.10
C GLY A 28 10.25 -4.24 -0.92
N THR A 29 9.64 -3.08 -1.17
CA THR A 29 9.33 -2.06 -0.15
C THR A 29 7.95 -1.44 -0.36
N ILE A 30 7.43 -0.76 0.68
CA ILE A 30 6.17 0.00 0.59
C ILE A 30 6.27 1.14 -0.43
N ASP A 31 7.42 1.80 -0.53
CA ASP A 31 7.62 2.90 -1.47
C ASP A 31 7.57 2.40 -2.93
N GLU A 32 8.21 1.25 -3.20
CA GLU A 32 8.12 0.59 -4.50
C GLU A 32 6.69 0.17 -4.84
N TYR A 33 5.96 -0.37 -3.85
CA TYR A 33 4.56 -0.72 -4.02
C TYR A 33 3.70 0.51 -4.39
N TRP A 34 3.92 1.64 -3.72
CA TRP A 34 3.21 2.88 -4.02
C TRP A 34 3.50 3.38 -5.43
N ASN A 35 4.77 3.32 -5.87
CA ASN A 35 5.15 3.68 -7.23
C ASN A 35 4.46 2.77 -8.27
N ASN A 36 4.38 1.46 -8.02
CA ASN A 36 3.67 0.52 -8.88
C ASN A 36 2.18 0.88 -9.00
N LEU A 37 1.51 1.20 -7.89
CA LEU A 37 0.11 1.64 -7.91
C LEU A 37 -0.09 2.91 -8.71
N GLN A 38 0.75 3.93 -8.48
CA GLN A 38 0.67 5.21 -9.19
C GLN A 38 0.89 5.02 -10.71
N ALA A 39 1.80 4.11 -11.10
CA ALA A 39 2.09 3.80 -12.48
C ALA A 39 1.09 2.81 -13.13
N GLY A 40 0.15 2.25 -12.37
CA GLY A 40 -0.82 1.28 -12.86
C GLY A 40 -0.21 -0.09 -13.21
N VAL A 41 0.86 -0.50 -12.52
CA VAL A 41 1.57 -1.76 -12.77
C VAL A 41 0.74 -2.95 -12.27
N GLU A 42 0.40 -3.86 -13.18
CA GLU A 42 -0.23 -5.15 -12.85
C GLU A 42 0.82 -6.12 -12.28
N SER A 43 0.64 -6.53 -11.02
CA SER A 43 1.56 -7.45 -10.33
C SER A 43 1.03 -8.90 -10.23
N ILE A 44 -0.16 -9.15 -10.77
CA ILE A 44 -0.74 -10.50 -10.84
C ILE A 44 -0.14 -11.21 -12.05
N ARG A 45 0.40 -12.41 -11.84
CA ARG A 45 0.91 -13.24 -12.92
C ARG A 45 0.60 -14.71 -12.69
N VAL A 46 0.57 -15.46 -13.78
CA VAL A 46 0.49 -16.92 -13.75
C VAL A 46 1.90 -17.47 -13.53
N LEU A 47 2.01 -18.48 -12.67
CA LEU A 47 3.25 -19.23 -12.50
C LEU A 47 3.34 -20.30 -13.59
N SER A 48 4.54 -20.50 -14.12
CA SER A 48 4.84 -21.61 -15.03
C SER A 48 4.91 -22.95 -14.28
N ASP A 49 4.77 -24.05 -15.02
CA ASP A 49 4.89 -25.41 -14.48
C ASP A 49 6.27 -25.70 -13.84
N GLU A 50 7.30 -24.97 -14.23
CA GLU A 50 8.64 -25.07 -13.65
C GLU A 50 8.70 -24.37 -12.29
N GLU A 51 8.18 -23.14 -12.20
CA GLU A 51 8.13 -22.37 -10.94
C GLU A 51 7.26 -23.02 -9.84
N LEU A 52 6.33 -23.91 -10.20
CA LEU A 52 5.50 -24.64 -9.24
C LEU A 52 6.19 -25.86 -8.62
N LYS A 53 7.33 -26.30 -9.17
CA LYS A 53 8.04 -27.51 -8.71
C LYS A 53 9.16 -27.23 -7.71
N ASP A 54 9.53 -25.95 -7.54
CA ASP A 54 10.47 -25.45 -6.54
C ASP A 54 9.77 -25.18 -5.20
#